data_AF-A0A2R6LT76-F1
#
_entry.id   AF-A0A2R6LT76-F1
#
_cell.length_a   1.000
_cell.length_b   1.000
_cell.length_c   1.000
_cell.angle_alpha   90.00
_cell.angle_beta   90.00
_cell.angle_gamma   90.00
#
_symmetry.space_group_name_H-M   'P 1'
#
loop_
_entity.id
_entity.type
_entity.pdbx_description
1 polymer ?
#
loop_
_entity_poly.entity_id
_entity_poly.type
_entity_poly.pdbx_seq_one_letter_code
_entity_poly.pdbx_strand_id
1 'polypeptide(L)'
;MEQGTLAKFDEGGDDADRPAEEAAAVASPDVDDVDLVDLSEERFPEADEHIEFSVKQVDYTVEGSGDDEHPVLHVFGRTTDREPVHARVYDFRPYFYTPVSGLDLAVDADSPLTAADVVDSRLDHDRLTGLETHGDRPGNGRDSSELVVYESIRGEELVKVFGQTPRDVGELRDRFDHYEADILFPNRLLIDKDIRSGVRVPARELDDGSLKLHHAELEPVECAVDPRVHTLDIEVDDRQGFPEDGEQTIVCLTSHDSYRDEYVVWLYESPEGVPGPEAVDDYEPIGDGDLDVNIRGFNDEAAMLADYLEYVEKTDPSIMTGWNFDDFDAPYLIDRIDRLSGRHDRLESDRLSRVNEVWDSGWGG
;
A
#
# COMPACT_ATOMS: atom_id res chain seq x y z
N MET A 1 -47.18 -31.00 -15.57
CA MET A 1 -47.70 -31.73 -16.75
C MET A 1 -48.09 -30.71 -17.80
N GLU A 2 -47.61 -30.97 -19.01
CA GLU A 2 -48.03 -30.46 -20.32
C GLU A 2 -47.87 -28.98 -20.71
N GLN A 3 -47.08 -28.87 -21.78
CA GLN A 3 -46.91 -27.79 -22.76
C GLN A 3 -48.18 -27.48 -23.55
N GLY A 4 -48.16 -26.33 -24.25
CA GLY A 4 -48.88 -26.12 -25.51
C GLY A 4 -48.50 -24.75 -26.09
N THR A 5 -47.50 -24.61 -26.97
CA THR A 5 -47.40 -24.91 -28.43
C THR A 5 -47.74 -23.73 -29.34
N LEU A 6 -46.77 -23.41 -30.20
CA LEU A 6 -46.81 -22.55 -31.39
C LEU A 6 -47.62 -23.19 -32.54
N ALA A 7 -48.33 -22.36 -33.33
CA ALA A 7 -48.61 -22.56 -34.76
C ALA A 7 -49.00 -21.20 -35.38
N LYS A 8 -48.12 -20.56 -36.17
CA LYS A 8 -48.04 -20.59 -37.65
C LYS A 8 -49.33 -20.22 -38.39
N PHE A 9 -49.29 -19.07 -39.06
CA PHE A 9 -49.95 -18.82 -40.35
C PHE A 9 -48.92 -18.21 -41.31
N ASP A 10 -49.12 -18.52 -42.59
CA ASP A 10 -48.18 -18.61 -43.70
C ASP A 10 -48.58 -17.65 -44.83
N GLU A 11 -47.60 -17.28 -45.67
CA GLU A 11 -47.66 -16.73 -47.06
C GLU A 11 -48.60 -15.53 -47.38
N GLY A 12 -48.27 -14.48 -48.13
CA GLY A 12 -47.19 -14.12 -49.05
C GLY A 12 -47.75 -12.99 -49.97
N GLY A 13 -46.94 -12.03 -50.41
CA GLY A 13 -47.37 -11.00 -51.37
C GLY A 13 -46.38 -9.85 -51.56
N ASP A 14 -45.94 -9.69 -52.80
CA ASP A 14 -44.83 -8.88 -53.32
C ASP A 14 -44.95 -7.34 -53.25
N ASP A 15 -43.75 -6.76 -53.30
CA ASP A 15 -43.30 -5.53 -53.97
C ASP A 15 -43.21 -4.18 -53.24
N ALA A 16 -42.07 -3.53 -53.53
CA ALA A 16 -41.68 -2.12 -53.41
C ALA A 16 -41.03 -1.60 -52.09
N ASP A 17 -39.76 -1.19 -52.26
CA ASP A 17 -38.99 -0.17 -51.54
C ASP A 17 -38.72 -0.34 -50.03
N ARG A 18 -37.52 -0.85 -49.72
CA ARG A 18 -36.80 -0.49 -48.50
C ARG A 18 -35.41 0.02 -48.87
N PRO A 19 -35.14 1.33 -48.72
CA PRO A 19 -33.81 1.89 -48.96
C PRO A 19 -32.80 1.33 -47.96
N ALA A 20 -31.69 0.81 -48.49
CA ALA A 20 -30.49 0.49 -47.74
C ALA A 20 -29.74 1.80 -47.42
N GLU A 21 -30.17 2.51 -46.38
CA GLU A 21 -29.48 3.68 -45.83
C GLU A 21 -29.60 3.72 -44.30
N GLU A 22 -28.98 2.75 -43.61
CA GLU A 22 -28.54 2.91 -42.20
C GLU A 22 -27.22 2.14 -41.96
N ALA A 23 -26.35 2.10 -42.96
CA ALA A 23 -25.02 1.49 -42.86
C ALA A 23 -24.05 2.07 -43.89
N ALA A 24 -23.97 3.41 -43.97
CA ALA A 24 -22.85 4.15 -44.57
C ALA A 24 -23.17 5.65 -44.52
N ALA A 25 -22.48 6.38 -43.64
CA ALA A 25 -22.07 7.78 -43.79
C ALA A 25 -22.11 8.53 -42.44
N VAL A 26 -21.01 8.45 -41.69
CA VAL A 26 -20.40 9.66 -41.12
C VAL A 26 -18.88 9.50 -41.23
N ALA A 27 -18.37 9.58 -42.45
CA ALA A 27 -17.03 10.09 -42.69
C ALA A 27 -17.21 11.56 -43.08
N SER A 28 -17.10 12.46 -42.11
CA SER A 28 -16.84 13.87 -42.38
C SER A 28 -15.34 14.08 -42.18
N PRO A 29 -14.62 14.67 -43.15
CA PRO A 29 -13.32 15.28 -42.89
C PRO A 29 -13.56 16.62 -42.19
N ASP A 30 -12.58 17.08 -41.42
CA ASP A 30 -12.56 18.31 -40.63
C ASP A 30 -13.31 18.23 -39.28
N VAL A 31 -12.63 17.67 -38.28
CA VAL A 31 -12.73 18.11 -36.89
C VAL A 31 -11.33 18.53 -36.49
N ASP A 32 -11.12 19.85 -36.47
CA ASP A 32 -10.01 20.52 -35.82
C ASP A 32 -9.86 20.01 -34.37
N ASP A 33 -8.61 19.87 -33.92
CA ASP A 33 -8.14 19.67 -32.54
C ASP A 33 -9.27 19.43 -31.52
N VAL A 34 -9.65 18.16 -31.34
CA VAL A 34 -10.22 17.76 -30.07
C VAL A 34 -9.01 17.62 -29.16
N ASP A 35 -8.80 18.62 -28.28
CA ASP A 35 -7.87 18.53 -27.18
C ASP A 35 -8.15 17.21 -26.44
N LEU A 36 -7.35 16.20 -26.76
CA LEU A 36 -7.22 14.96 -26.01
C LEU A 36 -6.57 15.39 -24.70
N VAL A 37 -7.39 15.89 -23.78
CA VAL A 37 -6.95 16.09 -22.40
C VAL A 37 -6.46 14.72 -21.96
N ASP A 38 -5.16 14.62 -21.69
CA ASP A 38 -4.55 13.39 -21.26
C ASP A 38 -5.27 12.99 -19.97
N LEU A 39 -5.92 11.82 -19.94
CA LEU A 39 -6.63 11.33 -18.75
C LEU A 39 -5.69 11.28 -17.52
N SER A 40 -4.37 11.24 -17.75
CA SER A 40 -3.37 11.40 -16.71
C SER A 40 -3.25 12.83 -16.18
N GLU A 41 -3.36 13.87 -17.02
CA GLU A 41 -3.36 15.29 -16.59
C GLU A 41 -4.61 15.64 -15.76
N GLU A 42 -5.77 15.06 -16.08
CA GLU A 42 -6.96 15.20 -15.22
C GLU A 42 -6.80 14.49 -13.87
N ARG A 43 -6.16 13.30 -13.87
CA ARG A 43 -5.95 12.51 -12.65
C ARG A 43 -4.83 13.07 -11.77
N PHE A 44 -3.81 13.67 -12.38
CA PHE A 44 -2.60 14.21 -11.79
C PHE A 44 -2.30 15.62 -12.34
N PRO A 45 -3.11 16.64 -11.96
CA PRO A 45 -2.91 18.01 -12.42
C PRO A 45 -1.56 18.56 -11.94
N GLU A 46 -0.88 19.38 -12.75
CA GLU A 46 0.41 19.97 -12.38
C GLU A 46 0.35 20.69 -11.02
N ALA A 47 1.42 20.52 -10.23
CA ALA A 47 1.58 21.21 -8.96
C ALA A 47 2.77 22.17 -9.02
N ASP A 48 2.56 23.41 -8.60
CA ASP A 48 3.61 24.44 -8.57
C ASP A 48 4.64 24.20 -7.43
N GLU A 49 4.21 23.51 -6.38
CA GLU A 49 4.99 23.28 -5.16
C GLU A 49 5.37 21.80 -5.02
N HIS A 50 6.48 21.56 -4.33
CA HIS A 50 6.99 20.22 -4.05
C HIS A 50 7.42 20.11 -2.59
N ILE A 51 7.30 18.91 -2.04
CA ILE A 51 7.68 18.58 -0.67
C ILE A 51 8.83 17.58 -0.71
N GLU A 52 9.85 17.83 0.11
CA GLU A 52 10.98 16.92 0.33
C GLU A 52 10.89 16.32 1.73
N PHE A 53 11.00 14.99 1.81
CA PHE A 53 10.94 14.30 3.09
C PHE A 53 11.78 13.02 3.08
N SER A 54 12.27 12.63 4.26
CA SER A 54 12.98 11.37 4.44
C SER A 54 11.99 10.21 4.47
N VAL A 55 12.25 9.15 3.72
CA VAL A 55 11.43 7.94 3.70
C VAL A 55 11.71 7.13 4.96
N LYS A 56 10.64 6.63 5.60
CA LYS A 56 10.71 5.80 6.80
C LYS A 56 10.08 4.43 6.60
N GLN A 57 9.01 4.36 5.84
CA GLN A 57 8.25 3.15 5.60
C GLN A 57 7.63 3.25 4.20
N VAL A 58 7.59 2.11 3.51
CA VAL A 58 6.89 1.98 2.24
C VAL A 58 6.02 0.73 2.31
N ASP A 59 4.73 0.90 2.13
CA ASP A 59 3.75 -0.18 2.07
C ASP A 59 2.89 -0.06 0.81
N TYR A 60 1.98 -1.00 0.62
CA TYR A 60 0.98 -0.89 -0.43
C TYR A 60 -0.37 -1.39 0.06
N THR A 61 -1.43 -0.83 -0.50
CA THR A 61 -2.78 -1.38 -0.44
C THR A 61 -3.24 -1.73 -1.85
N VAL A 62 -4.31 -2.51 -1.98
CA VAL A 62 -4.98 -2.76 -3.27
C VAL A 62 -6.34 -2.08 -3.22
N GLU A 63 -6.54 -1.09 -4.07
CA GLU A 63 -7.82 -0.40 -4.23
C GLU A 63 -8.59 -0.99 -5.42
N GLY A 64 -9.92 -0.85 -5.41
CA GLY A 64 -10.79 -1.41 -6.44
C GLY A 64 -11.26 -2.83 -6.15
N SER A 65 -11.86 -3.48 -7.15
CA SER A 65 -12.36 -4.86 -7.01
C SER A 65 -12.38 -5.58 -8.35
N GLY A 66 -12.03 -6.87 -8.38
CA GLY A 66 -12.06 -7.65 -9.61
C GLY A 66 -11.09 -7.09 -10.66
N ASP A 67 -11.60 -6.79 -11.85
CA ASP A 67 -10.78 -6.30 -12.97
C ASP A 67 -10.32 -4.83 -12.79
N ASP A 68 -10.89 -4.10 -11.83
CA ASP A 68 -10.52 -2.71 -11.50
C ASP A 68 -9.51 -2.63 -10.33
N GLU A 69 -9.06 -3.77 -9.80
CA GLU A 69 -8.02 -3.81 -8.76
C GLU A 69 -6.72 -3.17 -9.24
N HIS A 70 -6.15 -2.29 -8.43
CA HIS A 70 -4.85 -1.68 -8.69
C HIS A 70 -4.12 -1.38 -7.37
N PRO A 71 -2.80 -1.59 -7.31
CA PRO A 71 -2.03 -1.30 -6.11
C PRO A 71 -1.76 0.21 -5.98
N VAL A 72 -1.82 0.69 -4.75
CA VAL A 72 -1.39 2.04 -4.36
C VAL A 72 -0.26 1.90 -3.37
N LEU A 73 0.90 2.49 -3.66
CA LEU A 73 2.05 2.50 -2.77
C LEU A 73 1.96 3.68 -1.80
N HIS A 74 2.19 3.42 -0.52
CA HIS A 74 2.16 4.40 0.56
C HIS A 74 3.60 4.65 1.00
N VAL A 75 4.13 5.84 0.72
CA VAL A 75 5.45 6.27 1.17
C VAL A 75 5.26 7.19 2.37
N PHE A 76 5.64 6.71 3.55
CA PHE A 76 5.58 7.47 4.80
C PHE A 76 6.95 8.02 5.15
N GLY A 77 6.95 9.21 5.72
CA GLY A 77 8.20 9.83 6.13
C GLY A 77 8.04 11.12 6.90
N ARG A 78 9.13 11.87 6.99
CA ARG A 78 9.17 13.14 7.74
C ARG A 78 9.99 14.20 7.03
N THR A 79 9.50 15.44 7.04
CA THR A 79 10.25 16.61 6.60
C THR A 79 11.42 16.88 7.55
N THR A 80 12.32 17.80 7.17
CA THR A 80 13.44 18.22 8.02
C THR A 80 12.99 18.88 9.33
N ASP A 81 11.79 19.47 9.35
CA ASP A 81 11.16 20.04 10.54
C ASP A 81 10.46 18.98 11.40
N ARG A 82 10.63 17.70 11.05
CA ARG A 82 10.06 16.52 11.71
C ARG A 82 8.54 16.40 11.57
N GLU A 83 7.92 17.10 10.63
CA GLU A 83 6.49 16.94 10.34
C GLU A 83 6.25 15.66 9.53
N PRO A 84 5.21 14.87 9.84
CA PRO A 84 4.91 13.64 9.11
C PRO A 84 4.36 13.94 7.71
N VAL A 85 4.71 13.07 6.76
CA VAL A 85 4.25 13.14 5.37
C VAL A 85 3.84 11.74 4.91
N HIS A 86 2.69 11.66 4.24
CA HIS A 86 2.19 10.46 3.60
C HIS A 86 1.97 10.74 2.11
N ALA A 87 2.67 10.02 1.24
CA ALA A 87 2.51 10.12 -0.20
C ALA A 87 1.93 8.81 -0.78
N ARG A 88 0.84 8.93 -1.53
CA ARG A 88 0.14 7.84 -2.25
C ARG A 88 0.59 7.85 -3.71
N VAL A 89 1.38 6.84 -4.06
CA VAL A 89 2.03 6.67 -5.36
C VAL A 89 1.19 5.71 -6.22
N TYR A 90 0.71 6.23 -7.34
CA TYR A 90 -0.15 5.51 -8.28
C TYR A 90 0.60 5.08 -9.54
N ASP A 91 0.02 4.10 -10.25
CA ASP A 91 0.42 3.62 -11.57
C ASP A 91 1.81 2.98 -11.66
N PHE A 92 2.42 2.67 -10.52
CA PHE A 92 3.55 1.75 -10.46
C PHE A 92 3.01 0.31 -10.56
N ARG A 93 3.29 -0.38 -11.66
CA ARG A 93 2.77 -1.74 -11.90
C ARG A 93 3.70 -2.82 -11.31
N PRO A 94 3.18 -3.88 -10.68
CA PRO A 94 3.98 -5.02 -10.23
C PRO A 94 4.41 -5.86 -11.43
N TYR A 95 5.58 -6.48 -11.38
CA TYR A 95 6.12 -7.23 -12.52
C TYR A 95 7.14 -8.29 -12.14
N PHE A 96 7.46 -9.13 -13.13
CA PHE A 96 8.61 -10.02 -13.15
C PHE A 96 9.24 -10.04 -14.56
N TYR A 97 10.40 -10.66 -14.71
CA TYR A 97 11.02 -10.84 -16.03
C TYR A 97 10.97 -12.29 -16.49
N THR A 98 10.86 -12.52 -17.79
CA THR A 98 10.93 -13.84 -18.44
C THR A 98 11.84 -13.80 -19.67
N PRO A 99 12.59 -14.87 -19.99
CA PRO A 99 13.33 -14.97 -21.25
C PRO A 99 12.43 -14.86 -22.47
N VAL A 100 12.87 -14.10 -23.47
CA VAL A 100 12.23 -14.06 -24.79
C VAL A 100 12.24 -15.45 -25.43
N SER A 101 13.33 -16.21 -25.26
CA SER A 101 13.44 -17.58 -25.78
C SER A 101 12.46 -18.57 -25.14
N GLY A 102 11.89 -18.21 -23.99
CA GLY A 102 10.89 -19.00 -23.29
C GLY A 102 9.46 -18.68 -23.71
N LEU A 103 9.24 -17.70 -24.59
CA LEU A 103 7.92 -17.27 -25.06
C LEU A 103 7.63 -17.78 -26.47
N ASP A 104 6.34 -18.04 -26.74
CA ASP A 104 5.86 -18.33 -28.09
C ASP A 104 5.74 -17.03 -28.91
N LEU A 105 6.45 -16.97 -30.04
CA LEU A 105 6.45 -15.82 -30.97
C LEU A 105 5.72 -16.15 -32.27
N ALA A 106 5.16 -15.12 -32.91
CA ALA A 106 4.60 -15.23 -34.25
C ALA A 106 5.66 -15.71 -35.26
N VAL A 107 5.23 -16.43 -36.30
CA VAL A 107 6.14 -17.06 -37.27
C VAL A 107 6.94 -16.03 -38.08
N ASP A 108 6.36 -14.85 -38.25
CA ASP A 108 6.89 -13.69 -38.96
C ASP A 108 7.44 -12.60 -38.01
N ALA A 109 7.54 -12.89 -36.71
CA ALA A 109 8.15 -11.97 -35.75
C ALA A 109 9.64 -11.75 -36.08
N ASP A 110 10.01 -10.48 -36.26
CA ASP A 110 11.38 -10.03 -36.50
C ASP A 110 11.72 -8.90 -35.53
N SER A 111 13.00 -8.73 -35.19
CA SER A 111 13.41 -7.65 -34.29
C SER A 111 13.38 -6.28 -34.99
N PRO A 112 13.00 -5.19 -34.28
CA PRO A 112 12.58 -5.14 -32.87
C PRO A 112 11.18 -5.76 -32.66
N LEU A 113 11.04 -6.56 -31.60
CA LEU A 113 9.76 -7.20 -31.26
C LEU A 113 8.76 -6.18 -30.74
N THR A 114 7.49 -6.40 -31.03
CA THR A 114 6.34 -5.69 -30.47
C THR A 114 5.50 -6.61 -29.59
N ALA A 115 4.59 -6.06 -28.80
CA ALA A 115 3.69 -6.87 -27.99
C ALA A 115 2.82 -7.83 -28.85
N ALA A 116 2.49 -7.43 -30.09
CA ALA A 116 1.69 -8.25 -31.01
C ALA A 116 2.46 -9.46 -31.55
N ASP A 117 3.80 -9.43 -31.51
CA ASP A 117 4.64 -10.54 -31.96
C ASP A 117 4.69 -11.69 -30.95
N VAL A 118 4.29 -11.45 -29.69
CA VAL A 118 4.24 -12.45 -28.64
C VAL A 118 2.86 -13.08 -28.60
N VAL A 119 2.76 -14.35 -29.00
CA VAL A 119 1.50 -15.11 -29.12
C VAL A 119 1.38 -16.19 -28.04
N ASP A 120 2.05 -15.96 -26.92
CA ASP A 120 2.12 -16.89 -25.80
C ASP A 120 0.82 -16.92 -25.01
N SER A 121 0.10 -18.04 -25.08
CA SER A 121 -1.19 -18.21 -24.40
C SER A 121 -1.15 -18.05 -22.88
N ARG A 122 0.03 -18.10 -22.25
CA ARG A 122 0.14 -17.82 -20.80
C ARG A 122 -0.09 -16.34 -20.49
N LEU A 123 0.19 -15.45 -21.44
CA LEU A 123 -0.01 -14.00 -21.32
C LEU A 123 -1.48 -13.59 -21.47
N ASP A 124 -2.34 -14.46 -22.03
CA ASP A 124 -3.80 -14.23 -22.16
C ASP A 124 -4.54 -14.30 -20.81
N HIS A 125 -3.83 -14.48 -19.69
CA HIS A 125 -4.45 -14.54 -18.39
C HIS A 125 -4.94 -13.14 -17.95
N ASP A 126 -6.20 -13.04 -17.53
CA ASP A 126 -6.87 -11.75 -17.21
C ASP A 126 -6.11 -10.88 -16.18
N ARG A 127 -5.27 -11.50 -15.33
CA ARG A 127 -4.48 -10.83 -14.29
C ARG A 127 -3.05 -10.42 -14.73
N LEU A 128 -2.66 -10.72 -15.97
CA LEU A 128 -1.44 -10.19 -16.58
C LEU A 128 -1.82 -8.98 -17.45
N THR A 129 -1.22 -7.83 -17.16
CA THR A 129 -1.61 -6.54 -17.74
C THR A 129 -0.74 -6.12 -18.92
N GLY A 130 0.10 -7.05 -19.41
CA GLY A 130 0.89 -6.90 -20.63
C GLY A 130 2.39 -6.99 -20.42
N LEU A 131 3.11 -6.63 -21.48
CA LEU A 131 4.58 -6.55 -21.51
C LEU A 131 5.01 -5.09 -21.53
N GLU A 132 6.19 -4.79 -20.98
CA GLU A 132 6.75 -3.44 -21.07
C GLU A 132 7.11 -3.07 -22.52
N THR A 133 6.59 -1.94 -22.97
CA THR A 133 6.90 -1.34 -24.27
C THR A 133 7.64 -0.03 -24.11
N HIS A 134 8.23 0.45 -25.20
CA HIS A 134 8.85 1.77 -25.25
C HIS A 134 7.84 2.92 -25.07
N GLY A 135 6.53 2.65 -25.23
CA GLY A 135 5.44 3.58 -24.90
C GLY A 135 5.24 3.78 -23.40
N ASP A 136 5.65 2.83 -22.55
CA ASP A 136 5.62 2.96 -21.09
C ASP A 136 6.73 3.89 -20.54
N ARG A 137 7.58 4.41 -21.42
CA ARG A 137 8.76 5.20 -21.07
C ARG A 137 8.67 6.62 -21.62
N PRO A 138 9.28 7.59 -20.93
CA PRO A 138 9.39 8.94 -21.46
C PRO A 138 10.10 8.93 -22.82
N GLY A 139 9.59 9.74 -23.76
CA GLY A 139 9.88 9.74 -25.20
C GLY A 139 11.33 9.44 -25.56
N ASN A 140 11.59 8.19 -25.94
CA ASN A 140 12.91 7.66 -26.26
C ASN A 140 13.20 7.62 -27.77
N GLY A 141 12.26 8.11 -28.60
CA GLY A 141 12.37 8.16 -30.06
C GLY A 141 12.19 6.81 -30.78
N ARG A 142 11.85 5.74 -30.05
CA ARG A 142 11.46 4.44 -30.61
C ARG A 142 9.97 4.37 -30.82
N ASP A 143 9.54 3.40 -31.61
CA ASP A 143 8.12 3.09 -31.76
C ASP A 143 7.54 2.67 -30.40
N SER A 144 6.42 3.25 -30.01
CA SER A 144 5.81 3.01 -28.69
C SER A 144 5.32 1.58 -28.51
N SER A 145 5.11 0.84 -29.59
CA SER A 145 4.68 -0.57 -29.57
C SER A 145 5.84 -1.57 -29.44
N GLU A 146 7.09 -1.13 -29.65
CA GLU A 146 8.27 -1.98 -29.48
C GLU A 146 8.42 -2.40 -28.01
N LEU A 147 8.69 -3.69 -27.79
CA LEU A 147 9.03 -4.23 -26.48
C LEU A 147 10.35 -3.67 -25.99
N VAL A 148 10.42 -3.44 -24.68
CA VAL A 148 11.70 -3.24 -24.02
C VAL A 148 12.34 -4.61 -23.76
N VAL A 149 13.50 -4.83 -24.37
CA VAL A 149 14.34 -6.00 -24.11
C VAL A 149 15.45 -5.64 -23.13
N TYR A 150 15.61 -6.48 -22.12
CA TYR A 150 16.64 -6.42 -21.09
C TYR A 150 17.66 -7.55 -21.29
N GLU A 151 18.89 -7.36 -20.80
CA GLU A 151 19.92 -8.40 -20.84
C GLU A 151 20.16 -8.93 -19.41
N SER A 152 20.04 -10.25 -19.24
CA SER A 152 20.38 -10.91 -17.98
C SER A 152 21.88 -10.90 -17.73
N ILE A 153 22.32 -11.18 -16.50
CA ILE A 153 23.75 -11.33 -16.18
C ILE A 153 24.45 -12.46 -16.96
N ARG A 154 23.68 -13.34 -17.62
CA ARG A 154 24.16 -14.43 -18.46
C ARG A 154 24.03 -14.14 -19.96
N GLY A 155 23.63 -12.93 -20.34
CA GLY A 155 23.46 -12.51 -21.73
C GLY A 155 22.16 -12.99 -22.37
N GLU A 156 21.14 -13.38 -21.58
CA GLU A 156 19.83 -13.78 -22.11
C GLU A 156 18.94 -12.55 -22.27
N GLU A 157 18.22 -12.48 -23.39
CA GLU A 157 17.22 -11.44 -23.62
C GLU A 157 15.96 -11.72 -22.79
N LEU A 158 15.57 -10.74 -21.97
CA LEU A 158 14.43 -10.79 -21.08
C LEU A 158 13.42 -9.72 -21.46
N VAL A 159 12.14 -10.01 -21.25
CA VAL A 159 11.06 -9.01 -21.27
C VAL A 159 10.42 -8.93 -19.91
N LYS A 160 9.87 -7.75 -19.59
CA LYS A 160 9.13 -7.50 -18.35
C LYS A 160 7.65 -7.80 -18.58
N VAL A 161 7.06 -8.60 -17.70
CA VAL A 161 5.64 -8.97 -17.66
C VAL A 161 4.99 -8.28 -16.47
N PHE A 162 3.93 -7.51 -16.71
CA PHE A 162 3.18 -6.85 -15.65
C PHE A 162 2.04 -7.73 -15.12
N GLY A 163 1.89 -7.75 -13.80
CA GLY A 163 0.69 -8.26 -13.13
C GLY A 163 -0.28 -7.12 -12.82
N GLN A 164 -1.53 -7.47 -12.49
CA GLN A 164 -2.50 -6.50 -12.00
C GLN A 164 -2.16 -6.07 -10.56
N THR A 165 -1.93 -7.05 -9.67
CA THR A 165 -1.53 -6.83 -8.28
C THR A 165 -0.24 -7.59 -7.93
N PRO A 166 0.43 -7.25 -6.81
CA PRO A 166 1.59 -8.02 -6.34
C PRO A 166 1.28 -9.49 -6.08
N ARG A 167 0.04 -9.82 -5.67
CA ARG A 167 -0.41 -11.20 -5.47
C ARG A 167 -0.39 -11.99 -6.77
N ASP A 168 -0.85 -11.38 -7.87
CA ASP A 168 -0.91 -12.02 -9.18
C ASP A 168 0.48 -12.36 -9.72
N VAL A 169 1.48 -11.50 -9.45
CA VAL A 169 2.89 -11.81 -9.77
C VAL A 169 3.35 -13.06 -9.03
N GLY A 170 3.07 -13.15 -7.72
CA GLY A 170 3.40 -14.32 -6.90
C GLY A 170 2.73 -15.61 -7.38
N GLU A 171 1.46 -15.54 -7.81
CA GLU A 171 0.68 -16.70 -8.27
C GLU A 171 1.05 -17.16 -9.69
N LEU A 172 1.40 -16.23 -10.58
CA LEU A 172 1.53 -16.51 -12.02
C LEU A 172 2.97 -16.70 -12.49
N ARG A 173 3.96 -16.17 -11.76
CA ARG A 173 5.39 -16.28 -12.13
C ARG A 173 5.84 -17.72 -12.38
N ASP A 174 5.30 -18.70 -11.64
CA ASP A 174 5.68 -20.12 -11.74
C ASP A 174 5.27 -20.78 -13.07
N ARG A 175 4.45 -20.10 -13.88
CA ARG A 175 4.11 -20.53 -15.26
C ARG A 175 5.21 -20.18 -16.27
N PHE A 176 6.20 -19.40 -15.86
CA PHE A 176 7.30 -18.90 -16.69
C PHE A 176 8.64 -19.28 -16.07
N ASP A 177 9.66 -19.43 -16.93
CA ASP A 177 11.03 -19.26 -16.46
C ASP A 177 11.20 -17.78 -16.09
N HIS A 178 11.43 -17.48 -14.83
CA HIS A 178 11.31 -16.12 -14.32
C HIS A 178 12.55 -15.62 -13.59
N TYR A 179 12.68 -14.29 -13.56
CA TYR A 179 13.73 -13.55 -12.86
C TYR A 179 13.14 -12.39 -12.08
N GLU A 180 13.82 -12.04 -10.98
CA GLU A 180 13.45 -10.94 -10.05
C GLU A 180 11.99 -10.96 -9.59
N ALA A 181 11.35 -12.13 -9.61
CA ALA A 181 9.94 -12.28 -9.32
C ALA A 181 9.62 -12.37 -7.82
N ASP A 182 10.63 -12.41 -6.96
CA ASP A 182 10.54 -12.57 -5.50
C ASP A 182 11.07 -11.33 -4.74
N ILE A 183 10.84 -10.16 -5.33
CA ILE A 183 11.13 -8.87 -4.70
C ILE A 183 9.81 -8.30 -4.20
N LEU A 184 9.73 -7.97 -2.91
CA LEU A 184 8.54 -7.34 -2.34
C LEU A 184 8.22 -6.05 -3.11
N PHE A 185 6.94 -5.81 -3.38
CA PHE A 185 6.50 -4.71 -4.21
C PHE A 185 6.93 -3.32 -3.69
N PRO A 186 6.88 -3.01 -2.37
CA PRO A 186 7.48 -1.80 -1.83
C PRO A 186 8.98 -1.64 -2.14
N ASN A 187 9.75 -2.72 -2.04
CA ASN A 187 11.17 -2.72 -2.35
C ASN A 187 11.43 -2.48 -3.84
N ARG A 188 10.52 -2.94 -4.72
CA ARG A 188 10.61 -2.68 -6.16
C ARG A 188 10.55 -1.19 -6.47
N LEU A 189 9.67 -0.43 -5.81
CA LEU A 189 9.62 1.03 -5.95
C LEU A 189 10.97 1.66 -5.57
N LEU A 190 11.50 1.29 -4.39
CA LEU A 190 12.77 1.82 -3.90
C LEU A 190 13.93 1.54 -4.85
N ILE A 191 14.02 0.30 -5.37
CA ILE A 191 15.07 -0.13 -6.30
C ILE A 191 14.94 0.60 -7.65
N ASP A 192 13.75 0.60 -8.25
CA ASP A 192 13.54 1.14 -9.59
C ASP A 192 13.71 2.66 -9.66
N LYS A 193 13.46 3.35 -8.53
CA LYS A 193 13.57 4.80 -8.41
C LYS A 193 14.86 5.26 -7.73
N ASP A 194 15.78 4.33 -7.41
CA ASP A 194 17.04 4.58 -6.68
C ASP A 194 16.84 5.41 -5.40
N ILE A 195 15.78 5.12 -4.65
CA ILE A 195 15.45 5.81 -3.39
C ILE A 195 16.28 5.18 -2.26
N ARG A 196 17.09 6.01 -1.59
CA ARG A 196 17.98 5.56 -0.51
C ARG A 196 17.73 6.22 0.84
N SER A 197 17.22 7.46 0.83
CA SER A 197 17.07 8.25 2.05
C SER A 197 15.79 9.09 2.02
N GLY A 198 15.58 9.90 0.99
CA GLY A 198 14.38 10.72 0.85
C GLY A 198 13.84 10.82 -0.57
N VAL A 199 12.70 11.50 -0.69
CA VAL A 199 12.03 11.77 -1.95
C VAL A 199 11.55 13.23 -2.01
N ARG A 200 11.50 13.76 -3.22
CA ARG A 200 10.80 14.99 -3.60
C ARG A 200 9.57 14.62 -4.40
N VAL A 201 8.43 15.16 -4.02
CA VAL A 201 7.13 14.87 -4.66
C VAL A 201 6.32 16.15 -4.86
N PRO A 202 5.40 16.19 -5.83
CA PRO A 202 4.43 17.28 -5.98
C PRO A 202 3.58 17.46 -4.71
N ALA A 203 3.34 18.71 -4.30
CA ALA A 203 2.52 19.06 -3.14
C ALA A 203 1.01 19.02 -3.47
N ARG A 204 0.55 17.87 -3.99
CA ARG A 204 -0.84 17.65 -4.39
C ARG A 204 -1.60 16.95 -3.27
N GLU A 205 -2.15 17.72 -2.34
CA GLU A 205 -2.85 17.22 -1.15
C GLU A 205 -4.27 16.68 -1.46
N LEU A 206 -4.66 15.60 -0.80
CA LEU A 206 -6.00 15.02 -0.78
C LEU A 206 -6.77 15.43 0.48
N ASP A 207 -8.07 15.13 0.52
CA ASP A 207 -8.95 15.49 1.67
C ASP A 207 -8.50 14.88 3.01
N ASP A 208 -7.73 13.79 2.97
CA ASP A 208 -7.16 13.11 4.16
C ASP A 208 -5.78 13.66 4.57
N GLY A 209 -5.26 14.68 3.87
CA GLY A 209 -3.95 15.27 4.09
C GLY A 209 -2.78 14.53 3.43
N SER A 210 -3.03 13.40 2.74
CA SER A 210 -1.99 12.69 1.99
C SER A 210 -1.70 13.33 0.64
N LEU A 211 -0.51 13.08 0.08
CA LEU A 211 -0.09 13.60 -1.21
C LEU A 211 -0.35 12.59 -2.32
N LYS A 212 -1.05 12.98 -3.39
CA LYS A 212 -1.33 12.13 -4.55
C LYS A 212 -0.33 12.36 -5.68
N LEU A 213 0.34 11.31 -6.14
CA LEU A 213 1.29 11.41 -7.25
C LEU A 213 1.27 10.19 -8.17
N HIS A 214 1.60 10.42 -9.43
CA HIS A 214 1.99 9.36 -10.35
C HIS A 214 3.43 8.94 -10.04
N HIS A 215 3.77 7.65 -10.13
CA HIS A 215 5.10 7.14 -9.77
C HIS A 215 6.26 7.76 -10.58
N ALA A 216 5.98 8.34 -11.75
CA ALA A 216 6.95 9.05 -12.56
C ALA A 216 7.34 10.43 -11.99
N GLU A 217 6.48 11.04 -11.17
CA GLU A 217 6.72 12.34 -10.50
C GLU A 217 7.60 12.20 -9.25
N LEU A 218 7.95 10.97 -8.85
CA LEU A 218 8.77 10.70 -7.67
C LEU A 218 10.26 10.87 -8.01
N GLU A 219 10.91 11.81 -7.33
CA GLU A 219 12.34 12.09 -7.49
C GLU A 219 13.12 11.70 -6.21
N PRO A 220 14.17 10.85 -6.30
CA PRO A 220 15.01 10.55 -5.15
C PRO A 220 15.85 11.76 -4.73
N VAL A 221 15.94 12.02 -3.43
CA VAL A 221 16.79 13.09 -2.86
C VAL A 221 17.56 12.59 -1.65
N GLU A 222 18.66 13.26 -1.31
CA GLU A 222 19.38 13.01 -0.06
C GLU A 222 18.69 13.74 1.10
N CYS A 223 17.88 13.02 1.88
CA CYS A 223 17.22 13.56 3.07
C CYS A 223 17.20 12.51 4.18
N ALA A 224 17.83 12.84 5.32
CA ALA A 224 17.91 11.97 6.49
C ALA A 224 17.44 12.72 7.73
N VAL A 225 16.36 12.24 8.33
CA VAL A 225 15.77 12.74 9.59
C VAL A 225 15.73 11.58 10.58
N ASP A 226 16.08 11.81 11.84
CA ASP A 226 15.96 10.76 12.86
C ASP A 226 14.50 10.32 13.00
N PRO A 227 14.18 9.01 13.00
CA PRO A 227 12.81 8.54 13.17
C PRO A 227 12.27 8.89 14.56
N ARG A 228 10.96 9.12 14.66
CA ARG A 228 10.29 9.16 15.95
C ARG A 228 10.05 7.73 16.42
N VAL A 229 10.79 7.29 17.43
CA VAL A 229 10.66 5.99 18.06
C VAL A 229 9.72 6.08 19.27
N HIS A 230 8.75 5.17 19.32
CA HIS A 230 7.88 4.90 20.47
C HIS A 230 8.24 3.53 21.04
N THR A 231 8.86 3.52 22.21
CA THR A 231 9.18 2.27 22.92
C THR A 231 8.03 1.94 23.85
N LEU A 232 7.56 0.69 23.87
CA LEU A 232 6.43 0.24 24.69
C LEU A 232 6.79 -1.04 25.45
N ASP A 233 6.26 -1.14 26.66
CA ASP A 233 6.26 -2.33 27.51
C ASP A 233 4.90 -2.44 28.22
N ILE A 234 4.29 -3.63 28.23
CA ILE A 234 3.01 -3.88 28.89
C ILE A 234 3.15 -4.80 30.11
N GLU A 235 2.32 -4.57 31.12
CA GLU A 235 2.16 -5.46 32.27
C GLU A 235 0.74 -6.00 32.32
N VAL A 236 0.63 -7.30 32.56
CA VAL A 236 -0.62 -8.06 32.46
C VAL A 236 -0.87 -8.86 33.73
N ASP A 237 -2.15 -9.01 34.11
CA ASP A 237 -2.53 -9.84 35.25
C ASP A 237 -2.27 -11.34 35.00
N ASP A 238 -1.20 -11.88 35.59
CA ASP A 238 -0.72 -13.26 35.41
C ASP A 238 -1.23 -14.26 36.47
N ARG A 239 -2.17 -13.86 37.33
CA ARG A 239 -2.63 -14.69 38.46
C ARG A 239 -3.26 -16.02 38.05
N GLN A 240 -3.66 -16.15 36.78
CA GLN A 240 -4.27 -17.36 36.22
C GLN A 240 -3.31 -18.21 35.39
N GLY A 241 -2.03 -17.84 35.31
CA GLY A 241 -1.03 -18.48 34.46
C GLY A 241 -0.36 -17.45 33.56
N PHE A 242 0.54 -17.93 32.69
CA PHE A 242 1.14 -17.06 31.67
C PHE A 242 0.03 -16.56 30.75
N PRO A 243 -0.17 -15.24 30.61
CA PRO A 243 -1.26 -14.69 29.82
C PRO A 243 -0.95 -14.82 28.33
N GLU A 244 -1.95 -15.26 27.56
CA GLU A 244 -1.86 -15.41 26.09
C GLU A 244 -3.09 -14.78 25.41
N ASP A 245 -2.95 -14.44 24.14
CA ASP A 245 -4.03 -13.98 23.26
C ASP A 245 -4.89 -12.83 23.82
N GLY A 246 -4.38 -11.91 24.64
CA GLY A 246 -5.19 -10.80 25.19
C GLY A 246 -6.28 -11.22 26.21
N GLU A 247 -6.15 -12.37 26.88
CA GLU A 247 -7.19 -12.90 27.78
C GLU A 247 -7.30 -12.20 29.14
N GLN A 248 -6.18 -11.80 29.71
CA GLN A 248 -6.10 -11.11 30.98
C GLN A 248 -6.00 -9.59 30.79
N THR A 249 -6.38 -8.86 31.83
CA THR A 249 -6.35 -7.41 31.88
C THR A 249 -4.91 -6.89 31.75
N ILE A 250 -4.71 -5.93 30.84
CA ILE A 250 -3.49 -5.11 30.84
C ILE A 250 -3.61 -4.14 32.01
N VAL A 251 -2.70 -4.27 32.98
CA VAL A 251 -2.71 -3.48 34.22
C VAL A 251 -1.86 -2.22 34.11
N CYS A 252 -0.85 -2.22 33.24
CA CYS A 252 0.01 -1.08 33.00
C CYS A 252 0.51 -1.08 31.55
N LEU A 253 0.65 0.10 30.96
CA LEU A 253 1.48 0.34 29.79
C LEU A 253 2.50 1.41 30.13
N THR A 254 3.78 1.17 29.83
CA THR A 254 4.83 2.17 29.96
C THR A 254 5.42 2.43 28.58
N SER A 255 5.43 3.68 28.15
CA SER A 255 6.08 4.06 26.90
C SER A 255 7.11 5.15 27.06
N HIS A 256 8.05 5.23 26.11
CA HIS A 256 8.98 6.35 25.92
C HIS A 256 8.87 6.89 24.50
N ASP A 257 8.78 8.21 24.37
CA ASP A 257 8.76 8.92 23.10
C ASP A 257 10.07 9.66 22.85
N SER A 258 10.82 9.25 21.83
CA SER A 258 12.15 9.81 21.52
C SER A 258 12.17 11.28 21.08
N TYR A 259 11.04 11.87 20.66
CA TYR A 259 11.01 13.26 20.20
C TYR A 259 10.70 14.23 21.33
N ARG A 260 9.80 13.83 22.23
CA ARG A 260 9.44 14.58 23.42
C ARG A 260 10.34 14.27 24.60
N ASP A 261 11.05 13.16 24.53
CA ASP A 261 11.85 12.59 25.62
C ASP A 261 11.02 12.44 26.91
N GLU A 262 9.77 11.98 26.75
CA GLU A 262 8.81 11.76 27.83
C GLU A 262 8.51 10.27 28.01
N TYR A 263 8.30 9.88 29.26
CA TYR A 263 7.68 8.62 29.63
C TYR A 263 6.20 8.85 29.89
N VAL A 264 5.34 8.01 29.32
CA VAL A 264 3.91 8.01 29.63
C VAL A 264 3.54 6.65 30.19
N VAL A 265 2.88 6.65 31.35
CA VAL A 265 2.44 5.46 32.05
C VAL A 265 0.92 5.46 32.10
N TRP A 266 0.29 4.47 31.50
CA TRP A 266 -1.13 4.21 31.61
C TRP A 266 -1.35 3.13 32.66
N LEU A 267 -2.04 3.47 33.74
CA LEU A 267 -2.22 2.59 34.88
C LEU A 267 -3.70 2.26 35.08
N TYR A 268 -4.02 0.98 35.05
CA TYR A 268 -5.35 0.49 35.43
C TYR A 268 -5.47 0.38 36.95
N GLU A 269 -6.34 1.18 37.54
CA GLU A 269 -6.63 1.21 38.95
C GLU A 269 -7.84 0.30 39.27
N SER A 270 -7.55 -0.89 39.79
CA SER A 270 -8.60 -1.78 40.28
C SER A 270 -9.36 -1.13 41.44
N PRO A 271 -10.71 -1.19 41.47
CA PRO A 271 -11.51 -0.71 42.61
C PRO A 271 -11.19 -1.39 43.94
N GLU A 272 -10.63 -2.60 43.89
CA GLU A 272 -10.20 -3.38 45.06
C GLU A 272 -8.71 -3.20 45.38
N GLY A 273 -7.98 -2.46 44.53
CA GLY A 273 -6.55 -2.23 44.62
C GLY A 273 -6.17 -1.02 45.48
N VAL A 274 -4.85 -0.82 45.61
CA VAL A 274 -4.29 0.42 46.14
C VAL A 274 -4.22 1.43 44.99
N PRO A 275 -4.64 2.71 45.19
CA PRO A 275 -4.48 3.74 44.17
C PRO A 275 -3.02 3.85 43.71
N GLY A 276 -2.85 4.14 42.42
CA GLY A 276 -1.54 4.39 41.84
C GLY A 276 -0.89 5.67 42.37
N PRO A 277 0.42 5.83 42.20
CA PRO A 277 1.09 7.10 42.48
C PRO A 277 0.68 8.16 41.45
N GLU A 278 0.53 9.42 41.89
CA GLU A 278 0.33 10.56 40.97
C GLU A 278 1.64 11.03 40.32
N ALA A 279 2.78 10.71 40.94
CA ALA A 279 4.13 11.04 40.47
C ALA A 279 5.16 10.04 41.03
N VAL A 280 6.33 9.98 40.41
CA VAL A 280 7.46 9.13 40.82
C VAL A 280 8.67 9.98 41.24
N ASP A 281 8.43 11.01 42.05
CA ASP A 281 9.47 11.98 42.48
C ASP A 281 10.66 11.34 43.23
N ASP A 282 10.42 10.20 43.89
CA ASP A 282 11.43 9.45 44.64
C ASP A 282 12.16 8.38 43.79
N TYR A 283 11.84 8.27 42.49
CA TYR A 283 12.49 7.31 41.59
C TYR A 283 13.87 7.82 41.18
N GLU A 284 14.91 7.03 41.44
CA GLU A 284 16.27 7.30 40.97
C GLU A 284 16.46 6.63 39.58
N PRO A 285 16.51 7.40 38.48
CA PRO A 285 16.63 6.83 37.15
C PRO A 285 18.01 6.21 36.91
N ILE A 286 18.04 5.22 36.04
CA ILE A 286 19.29 4.66 35.54
C ILE A 286 19.86 5.63 34.49
N GLY A 287 20.90 6.38 34.86
CA GLY A 287 21.59 7.31 33.95
C GLY A 287 21.80 8.68 34.57
N ASP A 288 22.20 9.64 33.74
CA ASP A 288 22.33 11.04 34.12
C ASP A 288 21.13 11.82 33.55
N GLY A 289 20.32 12.45 34.41
CA GLY A 289 19.22 13.32 33.99
C GLY A 289 17.94 13.14 34.81
N ASP A 290 17.07 14.14 34.75
CA ASP A 290 15.69 14.02 35.24
C ASP A 290 14.84 13.30 34.20
N LEU A 291 13.87 12.50 34.63
CA LEU A 291 12.86 11.91 33.74
C LEU A 291 11.61 12.77 33.71
N ASP A 292 11.09 13.06 32.52
CA ASP A 292 9.72 13.56 32.36
C ASP A 292 8.77 12.35 32.36
N VAL A 293 8.01 12.16 33.44
CA VAL A 293 7.09 11.03 33.61
C VAL A 293 5.68 11.52 33.80
N ASN A 294 4.79 11.12 32.88
CA ASN A 294 3.37 11.42 32.90
C ASN A 294 2.56 10.18 33.25
N ILE A 295 2.01 10.12 34.46
CA ILE A 295 1.19 8.98 34.93
C ILE A 295 -0.30 9.29 34.73
N ARG A 296 -1.00 8.38 34.07
CA ARG A 296 -2.44 8.47 33.77
C ARG A 296 -3.17 7.29 34.39
N GLY A 297 -3.96 7.54 35.44
CA GLY A 297 -4.77 6.52 36.12
C GLY A 297 -6.17 6.35 35.50
N PHE A 298 -6.62 5.10 35.35
CA PHE A 298 -7.90 4.75 34.77
C PHE A 298 -8.62 3.68 35.59
N ASN A 299 -9.92 3.85 35.81
CA ASN A 299 -10.76 2.84 36.49
C ASN A 299 -11.41 1.84 35.51
N ASP A 300 -11.22 2.03 34.21
CA ASP A 300 -11.70 1.16 33.14
C ASP A 300 -10.59 0.96 32.10
N GLU A 301 -10.27 -0.31 31.83
CA GLU A 301 -9.20 -0.71 30.91
C GLU A 301 -9.49 -0.28 29.47
N ALA A 302 -10.73 -0.32 29.01
CA ALA A 302 -11.06 0.07 27.64
C ALA A 302 -10.84 1.58 27.43
N ALA A 303 -11.15 2.41 28.43
CA ALA A 303 -10.80 3.83 28.42
C ALA A 303 -9.29 4.07 28.45
N MET A 304 -8.54 3.27 29.21
CA MET A 304 -7.07 3.32 29.25
C MET A 304 -6.45 3.05 27.87
N LEU A 305 -6.86 1.96 27.22
CA LEU A 305 -6.37 1.59 25.89
C LEU A 305 -6.81 2.58 24.81
N ALA A 306 -8.01 3.16 24.92
CA ALA A 306 -8.46 4.21 24.01
C ALA A 306 -7.62 5.49 24.12
N ASP A 307 -7.21 5.89 25.32
CA ASP A 307 -6.29 7.03 25.54
C ASP A 307 -4.88 6.74 25.02
N TYR A 308 -4.41 5.49 25.15
CA TYR A 308 -3.16 5.04 24.53
C TYR A 308 -3.20 5.15 23.00
N LEU A 309 -4.27 4.67 22.35
CA LEU A 309 -4.44 4.80 20.90
C LEU A 309 -4.48 6.27 20.44
N GLU A 310 -5.18 7.14 21.18
CA GLU A 310 -5.18 8.58 20.91
C GLU A 310 -3.78 9.20 21.04
N TYR A 311 -2.97 8.72 21.99
CA TYR A 311 -1.58 9.14 22.10
C TYR A 311 -0.76 8.71 20.87
N VAL A 312 -0.85 7.45 20.46
CA VAL A 312 -0.13 6.92 19.29
C VAL A 312 -0.48 7.69 18.02
N GLU A 313 -1.77 7.93 17.75
CA GLU A 313 -2.20 8.72 16.59
C GLU A 313 -1.67 10.15 16.64
N LYS A 314 -1.71 10.79 17.82
CA LYS A 314 -1.24 12.17 17.99
C LYS A 314 0.28 12.28 17.85
N THR A 315 1.03 11.25 18.23
CA THR A 315 2.49 11.25 18.13
C THR A 315 2.98 10.74 16.77
N ASP A 316 2.20 9.91 16.10
CA ASP A 316 2.48 9.32 14.79
C ASP A 316 3.90 8.71 14.73
N PRO A 317 4.25 7.76 15.62
CA PRO A 317 5.61 7.25 15.68
C PRO A 317 6.03 6.62 14.35
N SER A 318 7.26 6.88 13.92
CA SER A 318 7.84 6.25 12.73
C SER A 318 8.22 4.79 12.99
N ILE A 319 8.53 4.45 14.25
CA ILE A 319 8.90 3.11 14.69
C ILE A 319 8.23 2.86 16.04
N MET A 320 7.54 1.73 16.18
CA MET A 320 7.13 1.18 17.47
C MET A 320 8.05 0.01 17.81
N THR A 321 8.50 -0.09 19.06
CA THR A 321 9.48 -1.11 19.45
C THR A 321 9.42 -1.43 20.94
N GLY A 322 10.09 -2.50 21.35
CA GLY A 322 10.18 -2.99 22.72
C GLY A 322 11.06 -4.24 22.80
N TRP A 323 11.20 -4.81 23.98
CA TRP A 323 11.89 -6.09 24.15
C TRP A 323 10.89 -7.23 24.04
N ASN A 324 11.11 -8.20 23.14
CA ASN A 324 10.14 -9.27 22.85
C ASN A 324 8.79 -8.74 22.31
N PHE A 325 8.81 -7.56 21.69
CA PHE A 325 7.62 -6.81 21.28
C PHE A 325 6.75 -7.57 20.26
N ASP A 326 7.37 -8.08 19.19
CA ASP A 326 6.66 -8.82 18.12
C ASP A 326 6.10 -10.17 18.59
N ASP A 327 6.70 -10.75 19.63
CA ASP A 327 6.36 -12.08 20.15
C ASP A 327 5.39 -12.02 21.34
N PHE A 328 5.16 -10.83 21.94
CA PHE A 328 4.28 -10.69 23.12
C PHE A 328 3.51 -9.37 23.14
N ASP A 329 4.16 -8.23 23.40
CA ASP A 329 3.47 -6.97 23.70
C ASP A 329 2.51 -6.54 22.59
N ALA A 330 2.99 -6.53 21.33
CA ALA A 330 2.19 -6.12 20.19
C ALA A 330 0.99 -7.05 19.92
N PRO A 331 1.18 -8.39 19.72
CA PRO A 331 0.05 -9.28 19.48
C PRO A 331 -0.92 -9.31 20.66
N TYR A 332 -0.43 -9.32 21.91
CA TYR A 332 -1.28 -9.32 23.10
C TYR A 332 -2.12 -8.04 23.20
N LEU A 333 -1.51 -6.88 22.90
CA LEU A 333 -2.21 -5.60 22.88
C LEU A 333 -3.30 -5.56 21.81
N ILE A 334 -2.99 -6.02 20.59
CA ILE A 334 -3.95 -6.09 19.46
C ILE A 334 -5.14 -6.99 19.84
N ASP A 335 -4.87 -8.22 20.28
CA ASP A 335 -5.90 -9.16 20.71
C ASP A 335 -6.76 -8.60 21.84
N ARG A 336 -6.13 -7.90 22.79
CA ARG A 336 -6.84 -7.29 23.92
C ARG A 336 -7.76 -6.17 23.47
N ILE A 337 -7.28 -5.29 22.58
CA ILE A 337 -8.07 -4.21 21.99
C ILE A 337 -9.28 -4.81 21.27
N ASP A 338 -9.09 -5.83 20.44
CA ASP A 338 -10.18 -6.46 19.67
C ASP A 338 -11.23 -7.10 20.58
N ARG A 339 -10.79 -7.80 21.64
CA ARG A 339 -11.68 -8.39 22.66
C ARG A 339 -12.51 -7.34 23.40
N LEU A 340 -11.98 -6.15 23.57
CA LEU A 340 -12.62 -5.06 24.31
C LEU A 340 -13.33 -4.04 23.39
N SER A 341 -13.22 -4.15 22.07
CA SER A 341 -13.76 -3.20 21.08
C SER A 341 -15.22 -2.81 21.34
N GLY A 342 -16.07 -3.76 21.71
CA GLY A 342 -17.48 -3.51 22.05
C GLY A 342 -17.73 -2.73 23.35
N ARG A 343 -16.69 -2.35 24.10
CA ARG A 343 -16.80 -1.62 25.37
C ARG A 343 -16.54 -0.12 25.23
N HIS A 344 -15.94 0.32 24.12
CA HIS A 344 -15.62 1.72 23.91
C HIS A 344 -15.57 2.05 22.41
N ASP A 345 -16.33 3.05 21.97
CA ASP A 345 -16.51 3.39 20.54
C ASP A 345 -15.23 3.85 19.80
N ARG A 346 -14.11 4.00 20.52
CA ARG A 346 -12.80 4.37 19.95
C ARG A 346 -11.77 3.24 20.06
N LEU A 347 -12.16 2.05 20.50
CA LEU A 347 -11.23 0.97 20.75
C LEU A 347 -11.21 0.01 19.56
N GLU A 348 -10.32 0.30 18.62
CA GLU A 348 -10.16 -0.43 17.35
C GLU A 348 -8.66 -0.61 17.12
N SER A 349 -8.22 -1.84 16.88
CA SER A 349 -6.80 -2.19 16.73
C SER A 349 -6.22 -1.60 15.45
N ASP A 350 -7.01 -1.49 14.38
CA ASP A 350 -6.65 -0.88 13.09
C ASP A 350 -6.06 0.54 13.22
N ARG A 351 -6.38 1.26 14.31
CA ARG A 351 -5.81 2.58 14.64
C ARG A 351 -4.31 2.55 14.93
N LEU A 352 -3.72 1.37 15.10
CA LEU A 352 -2.26 1.19 15.20
C LEU A 352 -1.57 1.20 13.83
N SER A 353 -2.31 1.06 12.73
CA SER A 353 -1.80 1.03 11.36
C SER A 353 -2.08 2.34 10.63
N ARG A 354 -1.11 2.80 9.83
CA ARG A 354 -1.28 3.96 8.95
C ARG A 354 -2.07 3.66 7.67
N VAL A 355 -2.26 2.38 7.36
CA VAL A 355 -3.03 1.92 6.20
C VAL A 355 -4.34 1.24 6.62
N ASN A 356 -4.71 1.33 7.90
CA ASN A 356 -5.91 0.72 8.49
C ASN A 356 -5.97 -0.80 8.29
N GLU A 357 -4.82 -1.46 8.28
CA GLU A 357 -4.70 -2.92 8.29
C GLU A 357 -3.58 -3.29 9.26
N VAL A 358 -3.92 -4.06 10.30
CA VAL A 358 -2.97 -4.56 11.31
C VAL A 358 -2.80 -6.07 11.15
N TRP A 359 -1.56 -6.55 11.18
CA TRP A 359 -1.25 -7.98 11.08
C TRP A 359 -0.59 -8.51 12.37
N ASP A 360 -1.21 -9.50 13.00
CA ASP A 360 -0.72 -10.16 14.22
C ASP A 360 0.25 -11.35 13.94
N SER A 361 0.34 -11.79 12.68
CA SER A 361 1.00 -13.05 12.30
C SER A 361 2.54 -13.01 12.16
N GLY A 362 3.21 -12.12 12.89
CA GLY A 362 4.68 -12.04 12.94
C GLY A 362 5.33 -11.32 11.75
N TRP A 363 4.54 -10.63 10.93
CA TRP A 363 5.01 -9.78 9.82
C TRP A 363 4.99 -8.28 10.14
N GLY A 364 4.54 -7.89 11.33
CA GLY A 364 4.71 -6.54 11.89
C GLY A 364 4.34 -5.41 10.93
N GLY A 365 3.15 -5.50 10.33
CA GLY A 365 2.58 -4.47 9.44
C GLY A 365 1.58 -3.61 10.16
#